data_AF-A0A967LQP5-F1
#
_entry.id   AF-A0A967LQP5-F1
#
_cell.length_a   1.000
_cell.length_b   1.000
_cell.length_c   1.000
_cell.angle_alpha   90.00
_cell.angle_beta   90.00
_cell.angle_gamma   90.00
#
_symmetry.space_group_name_H-M   'P 1'
#
loop_
_entity.id
_entity.type
_entity.pdbx_description
1 polymer ?
#
loop_
_entity_poly.entity_id
_entity_poly.type
_entity_poly.pdbx_seq_one_letter_code
_entity_poly.pdbx_strand_id
1 'polypeptide(L)' 'MRDELIRQSSLTYPDYRDFQSVKGLASVAAYDTQPLTVGHGQAAERVRGTLATASYFPLLGVSPALGRFFTQEDDR' A
#
# COMPACT_ATOMS: atom_id res chain seq x y z
N MET A 1 -8.06 -18.11 -23.04
CA MET A 1 -8.71 -17.54 -21.84
C MET A 1 -7.68 -16.60 -21.23
N ARG A 2 -7.41 -15.46 -21.88
CA ARG A 2 -7.99 -14.13 -21.60
C ARG A 2 -7.83 -13.73 -20.13
N ASP A 3 -6.65 -13.21 -19.79
CA ASP A 3 -6.47 -12.11 -18.84
C ASP A 3 -5.43 -11.18 -19.45
N GLU A 4 -5.90 -10.42 -20.43
CA GLU A 4 -5.22 -9.27 -21.01
C GLU A 4 -5.09 -8.17 -19.95
N LEU A 5 -3.88 -7.62 -19.83
CA LEU A 5 -3.67 -6.18 -19.66
C LEU A 5 -4.28 -5.53 -18.41
N ILE A 6 -3.81 -5.91 -17.23
CA ILE A 6 -3.27 -4.84 -16.37
C ILE A 6 -1.81 -4.75 -16.77
N ARG A 7 -1.49 -3.85 -17.70
CA ARG A 7 -0.15 -3.26 -17.70
C ARG A 7 0.06 -2.90 -16.22
N GLN A 8 1.02 -3.52 -15.54
CA GLN A 8 1.72 -2.80 -14.50
C GLN A 8 2.30 -1.59 -15.23
N SER A 9 1.51 -0.53 -15.41
CA SER A 9 2.05 0.80 -15.38
C SER A 9 2.85 0.78 -14.11
N SER A 10 4.17 0.87 -14.23
CA SER A 10 5.09 0.93 -13.11
C SER A 10 4.78 2.22 -12.36
N LEU A 11 3.63 2.28 -11.68
CA LEU A 11 3.21 3.41 -10.89
C LEU A 11 4.21 3.47 -9.76
N THR A 12 5.02 4.48 -9.85
CA THR A 12 6.06 4.76 -8.90
C THR A 12 5.47 5.56 -7.76
N TYR A 13 6.24 5.69 -6.68
CA TYR A 13 5.85 6.57 -5.59
C TYR A 13 5.63 8.03 -6.05
N PRO A 14 6.46 8.61 -6.95
CA PRO A 14 6.15 9.89 -7.59
C PRO A 14 4.77 9.96 -8.25
N ASP A 15 4.35 8.94 -9.01
CA ASP A 15 3.03 8.95 -9.66
C ASP A 15 1.89 9.00 -8.62
N TYR A 16 2.03 8.29 -7.50
CA TYR A 16 1.11 8.40 -6.37
C TYR A 16 1.04 9.83 -5.81
N ARG A 17 2.18 10.51 -5.68
CA ARG A 17 2.24 11.90 -5.20
C ARG A 17 1.59 12.87 -6.19
N ASP A 18 1.76 12.63 -7.48
CA ASP A 18 1.09 13.39 -8.53
C ASP A 18 -0.44 13.21 -8.43
N PHE A 19 -0.93 11.98 -8.25
CA PHE A 19 -2.36 11.73 -8.04
C PHE A 19 -2.91 12.38 -6.77
N GLN A 20 -2.14 12.44 -5.67
CA GLN A 20 -2.55 13.17 -4.47
C GLN A 20 -2.76 14.66 -4.71
N SER A 21 -2.09 15.24 -5.71
CA SER A 21 -2.22 16.66 -6.05
C SER A 21 -3.45 17.00 -6.91
N VAL A 22 -4.09 15.98 -7.51
CA VAL A 22 -5.22 16.15 -8.45
C VAL A 22 -6.44 16.71 -7.72
N LYS A 23 -6.94 17.85 -8.21
CA LYS A 23 -8.21 18.42 -7.75
C LYS A 23 -9.38 17.57 -8.24
N GLY A 24 -10.25 17.14 -7.32
CA GLY A 24 -11.46 16.37 -7.63
C GLY A 24 -11.43 14.92 -7.14
N LEU A 25 -10.27 14.41 -6.73
CA LEU A 25 -10.18 13.15 -5.99
C LEU A 25 -10.38 13.43 -4.50
N ALA A 26 -11.26 12.66 -3.86
CA ALA A 26 -11.49 12.77 -2.42
C ALA A 26 -10.30 12.24 -1.60
N SER A 27 -9.69 11.14 -2.06
CA SER A 27 -8.46 10.58 -1.50
C SER A 27 -7.79 9.65 -2.51
N VAL A 28 -6.49 9.39 -2.31
CA VAL A 28 -5.70 8.46 -3.11
C VAL A 28 -4.81 7.64 -2.17
N ALA A 29 -4.68 6.35 -2.44
CA ALA A 29 -3.73 5.46 -1.79
C ALA A 29 -3.04 4.57 -2.81
N ALA A 30 -1.80 4.20 -2.53
CA ALA A 30 -1.07 3.19 -3.30
C ALA A 30 -0.83 1.96 -2.43
N TYR A 31 -0.84 0.79 -3.07
CA TYR A 31 -0.48 -0.45 -2.43
C TYR A 31 0.18 -1.40 -3.43
N ASP A 32 1.03 -2.29 -2.92
CA ASP A 32 1.60 -3.40 -3.67
C ASP A 32 1.67 -4.64 -2.79
N THR A 33 1.37 -5.80 -3.36
CA THR A 33 1.38 -7.07 -2.62
C THR A 33 2.58 -7.88 -3.03
N GLN A 34 3.44 -8.18 -2.05
CA GLN A 34 4.66 -8.93 -2.28
C GLN A 34 4.94 -9.90 -1.14
N PRO A 35 5.70 -10.98 -1.39
CA PRO A 35 6.08 -11.90 -0.34
C PRO A 35 7.09 -11.22 0.60
N LEU A 36 6.73 -11.06 1.87
CA LEU A 36 7.61 -10.56 2.93
C LEU A 36 8.11 -11.70 3.79
N THR A 37 9.29 -11.52 4.40
CA THR A 37 9.78 -12.41 5.45
C THR A 37 9.58 -11.71 6.78
N VAL A 38 8.83 -12.34 7.70
CA VAL A 38 8.48 -11.77 9.02
C VAL A 38 9.02 -12.69 10.11
N GLY A 39 9.56 -12.12 11.19
CA GLY A 39 10.19 -12.85 12.28
C GLY A 39 11.72 -12.86 12.20
N HIS A 40 12.36 -13.71 13.01
CA HIS A 40 13.81 -13.73 13.17
C HIS A 40 14.37 -15.16 13.18
N GLY A 41 15.54 -15.33 12.57
CA GLY A 41 16.27 -16.62 12.55
C GLY A 41 15.45 -17.76 11.94
N GLN A 42 15.47 -18.92 12.59
CA GLN A 42 14.72 -20.10 12.14
C GLN A 42 13.19 -19.97 12.27
N ALA A 43 12.70 -18.98 13.03
CA ALA A 43 11.28 -18.72 13.17
C ALA A 43 10.74 -17.74 12.10
N ALA A 44 11.59 -17.26 11.19
CA ALA A 44 11.17 -16.35 10.13
C ALA A 44 10.30 -17.08 9.10
N GLU A 45 9.13 -16.52 8.79
CA GLU A 45 8.17 -17.09 7.84
C GLU A 45 7.98 -16.18 6.64
N ARG A 46 7.70 -16.80 5.48
CA ARG A 46 7.26 -16.06 4.29
C ARG A 46 5.75 -15.89 4.31
N VAL A 47 5.32 -14.63 4.32
CA VAL A 47 3.91 -14.25 4.28
C VAL A 47 3.64 -13.38 3.06
N ARG A 48 2.39 -13.33 2.59
CA ARG A 48 1.99 -12.30 1.62
C ARG A 48 1.68 -11.03 2.41
N GLY A 49 2.52 -10.03 2.23
CA GLY A 49 2.32 -8.71 2.82
C GLY A 49 1.89 -7.70 1.78
N THR A 50 1.29 -6.62 2.25
CA THR A 50 0.93 -5.46 1.42
C THR A 50 1.75 -4.28 1.91
N LEU A 51 2.59 -3.73 1.03
CA LEU A 51 3.10 -2.38 1.21
C LEU A 51 1.96 -1.42 0.88
N ALA A 52 1.72 -0.45 1.74
CA ALA A 52 0.64 0.50 1.56
C ALA A 52 1.06 1.87 2.04
N THR A 53 0.59 2.92 1.37
CA THR A 53 0.77 4.30 1.85
C THR A 53 -0.11 4.55 3.07
N ALA A 54 0.27 5.52 3.90
CA ALA A 54 -0.48 5.85 5.12
C ALA A 54 -1.96 6.21 4.86
N SER A 55 -2.29 6.67 3.65
CA SER A 55 -3.67 6.97 3.23
C SER A 55 -4.53 5.73 2.96
N TYR A 56 -3.97 4.53 2.89
CA TYR A 56 -4.69 3.31 2.49
C TYR A 56 -5.85 2.95 3.43
N PHE A 57 -5.58 2.82 4.73
CA PHE A 57 -6.63 2.45 5.69
C PHE A 57 -7.66 3.56 5.92
N PRO A 58 -7.27 4.85 6.04
CA PRO A 58 -8.23 5.95 6.07
C PRO A 58 -9.16 5.98 4.85
N LEU A 59 -8.64 5.70 3.64
CA LEU A 59 -9.45 5.61 2.42
C LEU A 59 -10.51 4.51 2.51
N LEU A 60 -10.18 3.37 3.13
CA LEU A 60 -11.11 2.26 3.34
C LEU A 60 -12.10 2.49 4.50
N GLY A 61 -11.90 3.52 5.33
CA GLY A 61 -12.78 3.84 6.46
C GLY A 61 -12.77 2.78 7.58
N VAL A 62 -11.69 2.00 7.68
CA VAL A 62 -11.56 0.94 8.69
C VAL A 62 -10.84 1.42 9.95
N SER A 63 -10.94 0.66 11.03
CA SER A 63 -10.21 0.89 12.28
C SER A 63 -9.18 -0.22 12.52
N PRO A 64 -8.01 0.08 13.13
CA PRO A 64 -7.03 -0.94 13.43
C PRO A 64 -7.56 -1.88 14.51
N ALA A 65 -7.42 -3.19 14.31
CA ALA A 65 -7.77 -4.17 15.34
C ALA A 65 -6.81 -4.11 16.55
N LEU A 66 -5.55 -3.71 16.31
CA LEU A 66 -4.50 -3.57 17.31
C LEU A 66 -3.61 -2.37 16.96
N GLY A 67 -3.23 -1.59 17.97
CA GLY A 67 -2.28 -0.48 17.83
C GLY A 67 -2.82 0.69 17.00
N ARG A 68 -1.98 1.24 16.11
CA ARG A 68 -2.28 2.38 15.24
C ARG A 68 -1.97 2.06 13.77
N PHE A 69 -2.62 2.76 12.86
CA PHE A 69 -2.19 2.79 11.46
C PHE A 69 -0.95 3.68 11.26
N PHE A 70 -0.36 3.55 10.07
CA PHE A 70 0.67 4.44 9.56
C PHE A 70 0.15 5.88 9.42
N THR A 71 1.05 6.82 9.60
CA THR A 71 0.85 8.26 9.43
C THR A 71 1.64 8.75 8.22
N GLN A 72 1.35 9.96 7.72
CA GLN A 72 2.08 10.51 6.57
C GLN A 72 3.60 10.66 6.81
N GLU A 73 4.04 10.72 8.07
CA GLU A 73 5.47 10.73 8.40
C GLU A 73 6.12 9.36 8.13
N ASP A 74 5.36 8.27 8.30
CA ASP A 74 5.84 6.90 8.09
C ASP A 74 6.03 6.58 6.58
N ASP A 75 5.52 7.43 5.66
CA ASP A 75 5.68 7.30 4.19
C ASP A 75 7.01 7.92 3.67
N ARG A 76 7.86 8.48 4.55
CA ARG A 76 9.14 9.12 4.19
C ARG A 76 10.33 8.20 4.42
#